data_AF-A0A4Q2R8K6-F1
#
_entry.id   AF-A0A4Q2R8K6-F1
#
_cell.length_a   1.000
_cell.length_b   1.000
_cell.length_c   1.000
_cell.angle_alpha   90.00
_cell.angle_beta   90.00
_cell.angle_gamma   90.00
#
_symmetry.space_group_name_H-M   'P 1'
#
loop_
_entity.id
_entity.type
_entity.pdbx_description
1 polymer ?
#
loop_
_entity_poly.entity_id
_entity_poly.type
_entity_poly.pdbx_seq_one_letter_code
_entity_poly.pdbx_strand_id
1 'polypeptide(L)'
;MTKWFCAMALAVLSVDAAQAADVCKAIALRDVAAIESPSSMLAKGQYDTAVTQYRVETATGDDSICSHGGYCYPMHVTIGGKRVEALRLTNCKPGTKAYAFEEGMKTYELDVIRSAVPARDLRYDDLDNKLLSMGLCSACAGNVAMMYLERPQSKCAAVTRKALEGDPAALEALQGDPGFCTYRR
;
A
#
# COMPACT_ATOMS: atom_id res chain seq x y z
N MET A 1 52.63 14.62 21.43
CA MET A 1 51.22 14.55 21.86
C MET A 1 50.35 14.68 20.62
N THR A 2 49.94 13.56 20.03
CA THR A 2 49.28 13.52 18.72
C THR A 2 47.82 13.16 18.94
N LYS A 3 46.90 14.12 18.74
CA LYS A 3 45.47 13.94 18.92
C LYS A 3 44.87 13.31 17.66
N TRP A 4 44.35 12.10 17.79
CA TRP A 4 43.50 11.46 16.78
C TRP A 4 42.07 11.99 16.92
N PHE A 5 41.56 12.64 15.86
CA PHE A 5 40.15 12.94 15.70
C PHE A 5 39.48 11.75 15.01
N CYS A 6 38.67 11.00 15.75
CA CYS A 6 37.81 9.96 15.21
C CYS A 6 36.54 10.64 14.67
N ALA A 7 36.43 10.81 13.36
CA ALA A 7 35.21 11.26 12.72
C ALA A 7 34.23 10.08 12.66
N MET A 8 33.21 10.08 13.52
CA MET A 8 32.06 9.19 13.37
C MET A 8 31.21 9.71 12.21
N ALA A 9 31.25 9.00 11.09
CA ALA A 9 30.27 9.19 10.03
C ALA A 9 28.91 8.64 10.51
N LEU A 10 27.95 9.54 10.77
CA LEU A 10 26.55 9.17 10.93
C LEU A 10 26.04 8.64 9.58
N ALA A 11 25.85 7.33 9.47
CA ALA A 11 25.08 6.74 8.39
C ALA A 11 23.59 7.06 8.63
N VAL A 12 23.05 8.03 7.89
CA VAL A 12 21.62 8.28 7.82
C VAL A 12 21.02 7.13 7.01
N LEU A 13 20.46 6.14 7.69
CA LEU A 13 19.64 5.12 7.06
C LEU A 13 18.31 5.77 6.68
N SER A 14 18.17 6.10 5.40
CA SER A 14 16.89 6.46 4.80
C SER A 14 16.00 5.22 4.84
N VAL A 15 15.18 5.10 5.87
CA VAL A 15 14.05 4.18 5.86
C VAL A 15 13.02 4.80 4.93
N ASP A 16 13.05 4.40 3.66
CA ASP A 16 11.95 4.64 2.74
C ASP A 16 10.73 3.94 3.35
N ALA A 17 9.80 4.72 3.90
CA ALA A 17 8.55 4.20 4.40
C ALA A 17 7.85 3.53 3.21
N ALA A 18 7.70 2.21 3.26
CA ALA A 18 6.91 1.47 2.28
C ALA A 18 5.49 2.06 2.31
N GLN A 19 5.17 2.90 1.33
CA GLN A 19 3.83 3.43 1.16
C GLN A 19 3.01 2.31 0.55
N ALA A 20 2.10 1.75 1.34
CA ALA A 20 1.12 0.84 0.80
C ALA A 20 0.12 1.71 0.02
N ALA A 21 0.15 1.61 -1.31
CA ALA A 21 -0.84 2.25 -2.17
C ALA A 21 -2.16 1.45 -2.11
N ASP A 22 -2.73 1.30 -0.92
CA ASP A 22 -3.93 0.49 -0.66
C ASP A 22 -5.17 1.03 -1.39
N VAL A 23 -5.11 2.25 -1.92
CA VAL A 23 -6.16 2.80 -2.79
C VAL A 23 -6.14 2.25 -4.23
N CYS A 24 -5.08 1.56 -4.65
CA CYS A 24 -4.98 1.01 -6.00
C CYS A 24 -5.94 -0.15 -6.24
N LYS A 25 -6.64 -0.08 -7.37
CA LYS A 25 -7.68 -1.04 -7.75
C LYS A 25 -7.42 -1.62 -9.13
N ALA A 26 -7.67 -2.92 -9.26
CA ALA A 26 -7.76 -3.60 -10.54
C ALA A 26 -9.16 -4.16 -10.75
N ILE A 27 -9.62 -4.21 -12.01
CA ILE A 27 -10.87 -4.87 -12.39
C ILE A 27 -10.58 -6.13 -13.19
N ALA A 28 -11.25 -7.21 -12.83
CA ALA A 28 -11.24 -8.45 -13.58
C ALA A 28 -12.04 -8.29 -14.89
N LEU A 29 -11.36 -8.38 -16.02
CA LEU A 29 -11.99 -8.44 -17.34
C LEU A 29 -12.44 -9.86 -17.70
N ARG A 30 -11.96 -10.85 -16.93
CA ARG A 30 -12.25 -12.29 -17.02
C ARG A 30 -12.17 -12.91 -15.64
N ASP A 31 -12.74 -14.10 -15.49
CA ASP A 31 -12.49 -14.91 -14.31
C ASP A 31 -11.00 -15.26 -14.30
N VAL A 32 -10.33 -14.93 -13.20
CA VAL A 32 -8.89 -15.11 -13.06
C VAL A 32 -8.60 -15.80 -11.74
N ALA A 33 -7.85 -16.89 -11.82
CA ALA A 33 -7.39 -17.64 -10.67
C ALA A 33 -6.15 -16.96 -10.07
N ALA A 34 -6.04 -16.98 -8.75
CA ALA A 34 -4.80 -16.61 -8.08
C ALA A 34 -3.67 -17.58 -8.47
N ILE A 35 -2.46 -17.05 -8.59
CA ILE A 35 -1.27 -17.81 -8.98
C ILE A 35 -0.94 -18.86 -7.91
N GLU A 36 -0.97 -18.46 -6.65
CA GLU A 36 -0.59 -19.31 -5.51
C GLU A 36 -1.73 -20.23 -5.04
N SER A 37 -2.98 -19.89 -5.39
CA SER A 37 -4.15 -20.64 -4.95
C SER A 37 -5.23 -20.63 -6.05
N PRO A 38 -5.17 -21.56 -7.01
CA PRO A 38 -6.10 -21.56 -8.15
C PRO A 38 -7.58 -21.72 -7.78
N SER A 39 -7.90 -22.14 -6.56
CA SER A 39 -9.26 -22.16 -6.02
C SER A 39 -9.79 -20.78 -5.62
N SER A 40 -8.90 -19.82 -5.37
CA SER A 40 -9.26 -18.42 -5.14
C SER A 40 -9.39 -17.72 -6.48
N MET A 41 -10.62 -17.32 -6.80
CA MET A 41 -10.98 -16.74 -8.09
C MET A 41 -11.43 -15.29 -7.90
N LEU A 42 -10.91 -14.41 -8.73
CA LEU A 42 -11.47 -13.09 -8.93
C LEU A 42 -12.41 -13.14 -10.14
N ALA A 43 -13.71 -13.02 -9.90
CA ALA A 43 -14.71 -13.14 -10.94
C ALA A 43 -14.71 -11.93 -11.88
N LYS A 44 -15.08 -12.11 -13.14
CA LYS A 44 -15.21 -11.03 -14.11
C LYS A 44 -16.13 -9.91 -13.59
N GLY A 45 -15.64 -8.67 -13.66
CA GLY A 45 -16.29 -7.45 -13.18
C GLY A 45 -16.00 -7.14 -11.72
N GLN A 46 -15.43 -8.08 -10.96
CA GLN A 46 -15.01 -7.84 -9.59
C GLN A 46 -13.75 -6.97 -9.55
N TYR A 47 -13.67 -6.15 -8.52
CA TYR A 47 -12.48 -5.36 -8.23
C TYR A 47 -11.60 -6.09 -7.20
N ASP A 48 -10.30 -6.08 -7.45
CA ASP A 48 -9.31 -6.16 -6.39
C ASP A 48 -9.02 -4.73 -5.91
N THR A 49 -9.20 -4.47 -4.61
CA THR A 49 -9.22 -3.12 -4.05
C THR A 49 -8.02 -2.76 -3.19
N ALA A 50 -7.02 -3.63 -3.09
CA ALA A 50 -5.84 -3.42 -2.26
C ALA A 50 -4.56 -3.81 -3.00
N VAL A 51 -4.45 -3.40 -4.28
CA VAL A 51 -3.32 -3.80 -5.13
C VAL A 51 -2.08 -3.02 -4.72
N THR A 52 -0.99 -3.68 -4.38
CA THR A 52 0.23 -3.00 -3.90
C THR A 52 1.42 -3.12 -4.83
N GLN A 53 1.44 -4.16 -5.66
CA GLN A 53 2.60 -4.47 -6.50
C GLN A 53 2.18 -4.85 -7.91
N TYR A 54 3.04 -4.50 -8.87
CA TYR A 54 3.03 -5.03 -10.23
C TYR A 54 4.32 -5.81 -10.47
N ARG A 55 4.21 -7.06 -10.91
CA ARG A 55 5.34 -7.98 -11.07
C ARG A 55 5.44 -8.44 -12.51
N VAL A 56 6.68 -8.56 -13.00
CA VAL A 56 6.98 -9.04 -14.35
C VAL A 56 8.07 -10.10 -14.27
N GLU A 57 7.78 -11.29 -14.78
CA GLU A 57 8.76 -12.35 -14.98
C GLU A 57 9.67 -12.00 -16.15
N THR A 58 10.97 -11.92 -15.88
CA THR A 58 11.96 -11.42 -16.85
C THR A 58 12.20 -12.36 -18.03
N ALA A 59 11.95 -13.66 -17.86
CA ALA A 59 12.18 -14.66 -18.90
C ALA A 59 11.03 -14.71 -19.92
N THR A 60 9.79 -14.66 -19.44
CA THR A 60 8.57 -14.85 -20.24
C THR A 60 7.90 -13.53 -20.61
N GLY A 61 8.10 -12.48 -19.81
CA GLY A 61 7.31 -11.26 -19.86
C GLY A 61 5.91 -11.43 -19.26
N ASP A 62 5.64 -12.54 -18.55
CA ASP A 62 4.39 -12.73 -17.82
C ASP A 62 4.29 -11.72 -16.68
N ASP A 63 3.11 -11.12 -16.54
CA ASP A 63 2.87 -10.03 -15.61
C ASP A 63 1.72 -10.37 -14.66
N SER A 64 1.82 -9.86 -13.44
CA SER A 64 0.85 -10.07 -12.38
C SER A 64 0.75 -8.85 -11.49
N ILE A 65 -0.35 -8.77 -10.75
CA ILE A 65 -0.51 -7.85 -9.64
C ILE A 65 -0.62 -8.64 -8.34
N CYS A 66 -0.17 -8.07 -7.24
CA CYS A 66 -0.33 -8.66 -5.91
C CYS A 66 -1.02 -7.67 -4.98
N SER A 67 -1.86 -8.23 -4.11
CA SER A 67 -2.72 -7.44 -3.24
C SER A 67 -2.36 -7.62 -1.77
N HIS A 68 -2.43 -6.52 -1.01
CA HIS A 68 -2.13 -6.53 0.41
C HIS A 68 -3.07 -7.48 1.16
N GLY A 69 -2.50 -8.47 1.86
CA GLY A 69 -3.26 -9.52 2.55
C GLY A 69 -4.04 -10.46 1.63
N GLY A 70 -3.79 -10.43 0.32
CA GLY A 70 -4.47 -11.22 -0.69
C GLY A 70 -3.53 -12.16 -1.45
N TYR A 71 -3.87 -12.40 -2.71
CA TYR A 71 -3.11 -13.25 -3.64
C TYR A 71 -2.49 -12.42 -4.76
N CYS A 72 -1.61 -13.04 -5.54
CA CYS A 72 -1.21 -12.49 -6.83
C CYS A 72 -2.09 -13.07 -7.95
N TYR A 73 -2.45 -12.21 -8.90
CA TYR A 73 -3.27 -12.59 -10.05
C TYR A 73 -2.56 -12.19 -11.35
N PRO A 74 -2.59 -13.04 -12.40
CA PRO A 74 -1.99 -12.72 -13.67
C PRO A 74 -2.77 -11.60 -14.37
N MET A 75 -2.04 -10.60 -14.88
CA MET A 75 -2.62 -9.51 -15.65
C MET A 75 -3.09 -9.97 -17.02
N HIS A 76 -2.43 -10.99 -17.57
CA HIS A 76 -2.79 -11.63 -18.82
C HIS A 76 -2.91 -13.15 -18.66
N VAL A 77 -3.84 -13.75 -19.39
CA VAL A 77 -4.01 -15.22 -19.47
C VAL A 77 -3.94 -15.69 -20.93
N THR A 78 -3.67 -16.97 -21.14
CA THR A 78 -3.62 -17.57 -22.47
C THR A 78 -4.94 -18.25 -22.80
N ILE A 79 -5.62 -17.81 -23.88
CA ILE A 79 -6.87 -18.40 -24.37
C ILE A 79 -6.68 -18.75 -25.84
N GLY A 80 -6.77 -20.04 -26.18
CA GLY A 80 -6.57 -20.52 -27.56
C GLY A 80 -5.18 -20.15 -28.11
N GLY A 81 -4.14 -20.21 -27.26
CA GLY A 81 -2.77 -19.85 -27.62
C GLY A 81 -2.48 -18.35 -27.75
N LYS A 82 -3.46 -17.48 -27.45
CA LYS A 82 -3.29 -16.02 -27.49
C LYS A 82 -3.24 -15.44 -26.09
N ARG A 83 -2.31 -14.52 -25.86
CA ARG A 83 -2.25 -13.70 -24.64
C ARG A 83 -3.40 -12.70 -24.65
N VAL A 84 -4.19 -12.68 -23.60
CA VAL A 84 -5.37 -11.81 -23.45
C VAL A 84 -5.36 -11.16 -22.08
N GLU A 85 -5.65 -9.86 -22.02
CA GLU A 85 -5.77 -9.12 -20.76
C GLU A 85 -6.91 -9.71 -19.91
N ALA A 86 -6.56 -10.12 -18.69
CA ALA A 86 -7.46 -10.68 -17.69
C ALA A 86 -7.78 -9.67 -16.58
N LEU A 87 -6.81 -8.83 -16.22
CA LEU A 87 -6.95 -7.77 -15.23
C LEU A 87 -6.47 -6.43 -15.76
N ARG A 88 -7.04 -5.36 -15.24
CA ARG A 88 -6.65 -3.99 -15.59
C ARG A 88 -6.63 -3.11 -14.35
N LEU A 89 -5.50 -2.43 -14.13
CA LEU A 89 -5.41 -1.34 -13.14
C LEU A 89 -6.33 -0.18 -13.58
N THR A 90 -7.14 0.32 -12.65
CA THR A 90 -8.19 1.30 -12.98
C THR A 90 -7.86 2.73 -12.55
N ASN A 91 -7.04 2.87 -11.52
CA ASN A 91 -6.67 4.16 -10.93
C ASN A 91 -5.18 4.23 -10.57
N CYS A 92 -4.37 3.30 -11.08
CA CYS A 92 -2.93 3.24 -10.82
C CYS A 92 -2.16 2.77 -12.06
N LYS A 93 -0.84 2.93 -12.01
CA LYS A 93 0.10 2.43 -13.02
C LYS A 93 1.37 1.90 -12.35
N PRO A 94 2.12 0.99 -12.98
CA PRO A 94 3.45 0.64 -12.51
C PRO A 94 4.34 1.88 -12.43
N GLY A 95 5.07 2.00 -11.33
CA GLY A 95 6.05 3.05 -11.09
C GLY A 95 7.27 2.91 -12.01
N THR A 96 8.16 3.89 -11.94
CA THR A 96 9.35 3.95 -12.82
C THR A 96 10.52 3.11 -12.32
N LYS A 97 10.54 2.78 -11.02
CA LYS A 97 11.60 1.99 -10.40
C LYS A 97 11.14 0.55 -10.25
N ALA A 98 12.00 -0.37 -10.69
CA ALA A 98 11.83 -1.80 -10.47
C ALA A 98 12.81 -2.26 -9.39
N TYR A 99 12.33 -3.13 -8.51
CA TYR A 99 13.10 -3.82 -7.49
C TYR A 99 13.14 -5.31 -7.83
N ALA A 100 14.30 -5.95 -7.63
CA ALA A 100 14.48 -7.38 -7.85
C ALA A 100 14.62 -8.05 -6.48
N PHE A 101 13.49 -8.35 -5.85
CA PHE A 101 13.45 -9.09 -4.59
C PHE A 101 13.63 -10.60 -4.79
N GLU A 102 13.27 -11.08 -5.98
CA GLU A 102 13.32 -12.49 -6.36
C GLU A 102 14.08 -12.63 -7.68
N GLU A 103 14.86 -13.71 -7.80
CA GLU A 103 15.56 -14.01 -9.04
C GLU A 103 14.56 -14.22 -10.19
N GLY A 104 14.81 -13.56 -11.31
CA GLY A 104 13.94 -13.65 -12.48
C GLY A 104 12.68 -12.77 -12.44
N MET A 105 12.45 -11.99 -11.38
CA MET A 105 11.27 -11.14 -11.23
C MET A 105 11.62 -9.66 -11.05
N LYS A 106 10.95 -8.79 -11.80
CA LYS A 106 10.93 -7.34 -11.56
C LYS A 106 9.64 -6.97 -10.84
N THR A 107 9.76 -6.31 -9.70
CA THR A 107 8.62 -5.80 -8.92
C THR A 107 8.60 -4.29 -8.96
N TYR A 108 7.44 -3.72 -9.25
CA TYR A 108 7.20 -2.28 -9.32
C TYR A 108 6.20 -1.91 -8.23
N GLU A 109 6.51 -0.82 -7.52
CA GLU A 109 5.49 -0.10 -6.74
C GLU A 109 4.46 0.51 -7.70
N LEU A 110 3.27 0.82 -7.19
CA LEU A 110 2.20 1.41 -7.99
C LEU A 110 2.09 2.91 -7.73
N ASP A 111 2.12 3.69 -8.81
CA ASP A 111 1.82 5.11 -8.78
C ASP A 111 0.30 5.32 -8.86
N VAL A 112 -0.28 5.95 -7.84
CA VAL A 112 -1.71 6.31 -7.84
C VAL A 112 -1.99 7.43 -8.83
N ILE A 113 -2.94 7.21 -9.74
CA ILE A 113 -3.49 8.23 -10.63
C ILE A 113 -4.55 9.01 -9.85
N ARG A 114 -4.10 10.01 -9.07
CA ARG A 114 -4.96 10.74 -8.12
C ARG A 114 -6.21 11.35 -8.75
N SER A 115 -6.17 11.76 -10.02
CA SER A 115 -7.35 12.27 -10.74
C SER A 115 -8.45 11.24 -10.98
N ALA A 116 -8.13 9.94 -10.91
CA ALA A 116 -9.06 8.83 -11.06
C ALA A 116 -9.61 8.31 -9.71
N VAL A 117 -9.22 8.95 -8.59
CA VAL A 117 -9.63 8.52 -7.24
C VAL A 117 -10.53 9.58 -6.60
N PRO A 118 -11.66 9.19 -5.98
CA PRO A 118 -12.47 10.12 -5.22
C PRO A 118 -11.66 10.83 -4.12
N ALA A 119 -11.89 12.14 -3.95
CA ALA A 119 -11.15 12.93 -2.96
C ALA A 119 -11.25 12.40 -1.52
N ARG A 120 -12.37 11.74 -1.18
CA ARG A 120 -12.54 11.07 0.13
C ARG A 120 -11.54 9.92 0.31
N ASP A 121 -11.40 9.07 -0.70
CA ASP A 121 -10.55 7.89 -0.65
C ASP A 121 -9.07 8.30 -0.64
N LEU A 122 -8.70 9.34 -1.41
CA LEU A 122 -7.35 9.92 -1.35
C LEU A 122 -7.01 10.48 0.04
N ARG A 123 -7.95 11.17 0.70
CA ARG A 123 -7.72 11.69 2.06
C ARG A 123 -7.51 10.58 3.07
N TYR A 124 -8.23 9.47 2.91
CA TYR A 124 -8.04 8.29 3.74
C TYR A 124 -6.65 7.70 3.51
N ASP A 125 -6.29 7.42 2.27
CA ASP A 125 -5.00 6.84 1.88
C ASP A 125 -3.81 7.71 2.32
N ASP A 126 -3.87 9.03 2.07
CA ASP A 126 -2.81 9.96 2.48
C ASP A 126 -2.64 9.98 4.02
N LEU A 127 -3.74 9.90 4.76
CA LEU A 127 -3.72 9.92 6.21
C LEU A 127 -3.22 8.61 6.80
N ASP A 128 -3.68 7.48 6.25
CA ASP A 128 -3.25 6.14 6.65
C ASP A 128 -1.74 5.95 6.42
N ASN A 129 -1.26 6.27 5.21
CA ASN A 129 0.16 6.25 4.87
C ASN A 129 0.98 7.20 5.74
N LYS A 130 0.47 8.40 6.05
CA LYS A 130 1.15 9.31 6.95
C LYS A 130 1.28 8.73 8.36
N LEU A 131 0.23 8.13 8.89
CA LEU A 131 0.22 7.53 10.22
C LEU A 131 1.14 6.30 10.30
N LEU A 132 1.16 5.47 9.26
CA LEU A 132 2.14 4.38 9.10
C LEU A 132 3.57 4.91 9.14
N SER A 133 3.87 5.98 8.39
CA SER A 133 5.21 6.62 8.39
C SER A 133 5.61 7.19 9.75
N MET A 134 4.64 7.46 10.63
CA MET A 134 4.84 7.90 12.01
C MET A 134 4.98 6.72 12.99
N GLY A 135 4.99 5.48 12.50
CA GLY A 135 5.25 4.28 13.30
C GLY A 135 4.00 3.63 13.90
N LEU A 136 2.79 4.00 13.46
CA LEU A 136 1.60 3.27 13.86
C LEU A 136 1.57 1.90 13.15
N CYS A 137 0.99 0.90 13.82
CA CYS A 137 0.70 -0.39 13.19
C CYS A 137 -0.32 -0.22 12.04
N SER A 138 -0.33 -1.11 11.04
CA SER A 138 -1.25 -1.00 9.88
C SER A 138 -2.73 -0.94 10.27
N ALA A 139 -3.19 -1.84 11.15
CA ALA A 139 -4.57 -1.80 11.65
C ALA A 139 -4.86 -0.53 12.47
N CYS A 140 -3.87 -0.04 13.22
CA CYS A 140 -3.97 1.15 14.05
C CYS A 140 -4.13 2.40 13.18
N ALA A 141 -3.28 2.54 12.16
CA ALA A 141 -3.30 3.64 11.22
C ALA A 141 -4.65 3.72 10.50
N GLY A 142 -5.17 2.60 10.00
CA GLY A 142 -6.46 2.57 9.32
C GLY A 142 -7.62 2.95 10.23
N ASN A 143 -7.65 2.43 11.46
CA ASN A 143 -8.65 2.81 12.47
C ASN A 143 -8.60 4.30 12.81
N VAL A 144 -7.41 4.83 13.05
CA VAL A 144 -7.19 6.24 13.37
C VAL A 144 -7.58 7.13 12.19
N ALA A 145 -7.22 6.76 10.96
CA ALA A 145 -7.57 7.49 9.75
C ALA A 145 -9.10 7.55 9.55
N MET A 146 -9.79 6.41 9.70
CA MET A 146 -11.25 6.36 9.66
C MET A 146 -11.88 7.26 10.73
N MET A 147 -11.43 7.15 11.99
CA MET A 147 -11.93 7.95 13.10
C MET A 147 -11.71 9.45 12.87
N TYR A 148 -10.56 9.84 12.33
CA TYR A 148 -10.25 11.23 12.03
C TYR A 148 -11.18 11.82 10.96
N LEU A 149 -11.45 11.06 9.90
CA LEU A 149 -12.28 11.52 8.78
C LEU A 149 -13.77 11.48 9.09
N GLU A 150 -14.24 10.43 9.77
CA GLU A 150 -15.68 10.22 10.00
C GLU A 150 -16.17 10.78 11.33
N ARG A 151 -15.30 10.92 12.33
CA ARG A 151 -15.63 11.44 13.65
C ARG A 151 -14.64 12.55 14.05
N PRO A 152 -14.59 13.68 13.32
CA PRO A 152 -13.56 14.72 13.51
C PRO A 152 -13.61 15.44 14.87
N GLN A 153 -14.71 15.29 15.62
CA GLN A 153 -14.86 15.82 16.98
C GLN A 153 -14.54 14.78 18.08
N SER A 154 -14.19 13.55 17.71
CA SER A 154 -13.85 12.50 18.67
C SER A 154 -12.54 12.79 19.38
N LYS A 155 -12.35 12.15 20.55
CA LYS A 155 -11.06 12.18 21.27
C LYS A 155 -9.92 11.68 20.39
N CYS A 156 -10.16 10.62 19.60
CA CYS A 156 -9.17 10.11 18.65
C CYS A 156 -8.74 11.20 17.67
N ALA A 157 -9.70 11.84 17.00
CA ALA A 157 -9.39 12.86 16.00
C ALA A 157 -8.62 14.06 16.56
N ALA A 158 -8.93 14.47 17.79
CA ALA A 158 -8.20 15.54 18.48
C ALA A 158 -6.74 15.17 18.78
N VAL A 159 -6.48 13.93 19.20
CA VAL A 159 -5.11 13.43 19.44
C VAL A 159 -4.35 13.27 18.13
N THR A 160 -4.99 12.70 17.10
CA THR A 160 -4.42 12.58 15.74
C THR A 160 -3.98 13.92 15.21
N ARG A 161 -4.79 14.98 15.35
CA ARG A 161 -4.42 16.32 14.90
C ARG A 161 -3.11 16.81 15.55
N LYS A 162 -3.00 16.68 16.87
CA LYS A 162 -1.79 17.07 17.61
C LYS A 162 -0.57 16.26 17.14
N ALA A 163 -0.73 14.96 16.93
CA ALA A 163 0.34 14.12 16.43
C ALA A 163 0.80 14.55 15.02
N LEU A 164 -0.14 14.87 14.12
CA LEU A 164 0.16 15.38 12.78
C LEU A 164 0.85 16.77 12.82
N GLU A 165 0.57 17.58 13.84
CA GLU A 165 1.23 18.85 14.12
C GLU A 165 2.61 18.70 14.79
N GLY A 166 3.02 17.46 15.12
CA GLY A 166 4.34 17.15 15.67
C GLY A 166 4.41 17.02 17.20
N ASP A 167 3.28 16.91 17.90
CA ASP A 167 3.26 16.66 19.34
C ASP A 167 3.71 15.20 19.65
N PRO A 168 4.88 14.99 20.29
CA PRO A 168 5.41 13.65 20.53
C PRO A 168 4.57 12.86 21.55
N ALA A 169 3.94 13.52 22.53
CA ALA A 169 3.10 12.83 23.50
C ALA A 169 1.78 12.35 22.86
N ALA A 170 1.25 13.13 21.92
CA ALA A 170 0.10 12.70 21.13
C ALA A 170 0.45 11.51 20.22
N LEU A 171 1.64 11.51 19.60
CA LEU A 171 2.10 10.39 18.79
C LEU A 171 2.27 9.12 19.63
N GLU A 172 2.97 9.20 20.77
CA GLU A 172 3.15 8.07 21.69
C GLU A 172 1.78 7.50 22.14
N ALA A 173 0.83 8.38 22.44
CA ALA A 173 -0.52 7.97 22.80
C ALA A 173 -1.25 7.19 21.69
N LEU A 174 -1.01 7.53 20.41
CA LEU A 174 -1.58 6.80 19.26
C LEU A 174 -0.86 5.49 18.98
N GLN A 175 0.46 5.45 19.15
CA GLN A 175 1.28 4.24 18.97
C GLN A 175 0.92 3.16 20.00
N GLY A 176 0.43 3.55 21.18
CA GLY A 176 -0.08 2.65 22.21
C GLY A 176 -1.45 2.00 21.91
N ASP A 177 -1.96 2.10 20.67
CA ASP A 177 -3.28 1.61 20.22
C ASP A 177 -4.42 1.89 21.22
N PRO A 178 -4.75 3.17 21.43
CA PRO A 178 -5.71 3.53 22.45
C PRO A 178 -7.10 3.10 22.03
N GLY A 179 -7.83 2.41 22.91
CA GLY A 179 -9.20 1.94 22.63
C GLY A 179 -10.20 3.05 22.24
N PHE A 180 -9.90 4.33 22.47
CA PHE A 180 -10.71 5.45 21.99
C PHE A 180 -10.55 5.73 20.48
N CYS A 181 -9.60 5.09 19.82
CA CYS A 181 -9.38 5.12 18.37
C CYS A 181 -9.89 3.87 17.65
N THR A 182 -10.51 2.91 18.36
CA THR A 182 -11.10 1.74 17.72
C THR A 182 -12.29 2.16 16.86
N TYR A 183 -12.17 1.97 15.55
CA TYR A 183 -13.29 2.16 14.63
C TYR A 183 -14.16 0.89 14.63
N ARG A 184 -15.45 1.06 14.93
CA ARG A 184 -16.47 0.01 14.80
C ARG A 184 -17.53 0.54 13.83
N ARG A 185 -17.72 -0.18 12.72
CA ARG A 185 -18.80 0.09 11.76
C ARG A 185 -20.17 -0.14 12.39
#